data_AF-A0A6M4NPI7-F1
#
_entry.id   AF-A0A6M4NPI7-F1
#
_cell.length_a   1.000
_cell.length_b   1.000
_cell.length_c   1.000
_cell.angle_alpha   90.00
_cell.angle_beta   90.00
_cell.angle_gamma   90.00
#
_symmetry.space_group_name_H-M   'P 1'
#
loop_
_entity.id
_entity.type
_entity.pdbx_description
1 polymer ?
#
loop_
_entity_poly.entity_id
_entity_poly.type
_entity_poly.pdbx_seq_one_letter_code
_entity_poly.pdbx_strand_id
1 'polypeptide(L)'
;MTKPTNFQLTTEFNAVLGQGVAAMPLMPTLDQCRLRLKLINEEAQVELTKAFDSRNLIQVADAIGDGLVTLYGAANDCGLDADAIMERIHQSNMSKLCDNEQDAIFAVEQYRQGNGFHGKTTPINAVYRQSAIEGKFVVFDADSGKTLKGPGFFEPVLEDVVYPNGRQADPFDGLRKVAEQIGARGETLWQFNSVLDQIALVTAAQQAQAEQQALPELAQVDETAAE
;
A
#
# COMPACT_ATOMS: atom_id res chain seq x y z
N MET A 1 -25.80 -12.14 -0.46
CA MET A 1 -24.63 -11.52 -1.11
C MET A 1 -23.94 -10.66 -0.06
N THR A 2 -22.62 -10.76 0.07
CA THR A 2 -21.83 -9.90 0.97
C THR A 2 -21.81 -8.48 0.42
N LYS A 3 -21.92 -7.47 1.29
CA LYS A 3 -21.81 -6.05 0.91
C LYS A 3 -20.40 -5.80 0.35
N PRO A 4 -20.24 -5.07 -0.77
CA PRO A 4 -18.92 -4.72 -1.28
C PRO A 4 -18.15 -3.84 -0.30
N THR A 5 -16.82 -3.94 -0.33
CA THR A 5 -15.91 -3.05 0.41
C THR A 5 -15.88 -1.66 -0.22
N ASN A 6 -15.37 -0.66 0.51
CA ASN A 6 -15.23 0.70 -0.04
C ASN A 6 -14.26 0.75 -1.22
N PHE A 7 -13.21 -0.08 -1.19
CA PHE A 7 -12.30 -0.23 -2.32
C PHE A 7 -13.03 -0.81 -3.53
N GLN A 8 -13.79 -1.90 -3.36
CA GLN A 8 -14.57 -2.51 -4.45
C GLN A 8 -15.60 -1.55 -5.06
N LEU A 9 -16.25 -0.70 -4.27
CA LEU A 9 -17.14 0.35 -4.78
C LEU A 9 -16.40 1.34 -5.68
N THR A 10 -15.17 1.71 -5.31
CA THR A 10 -14.32 2.61 -6.12
C THR A 10 -13.81 1.90 -7.39
N THR A 11 -13.46 0.61 -7.30
CA THR A 11 -13.08 -0.20 -8.46
C THR A 11 -14.22 -0.32 -9.47
N GLU A 12 -15.45 -0.56 -9.00
CA GLU A 12 -16.64 -0.56 -9.85
C GLU A 12 -16.85 0.80 -10.53
N PHE A 13 -16.81 1.89 -9.75
CA PHE A 13 -16.93 3.26 -10.26
C PHE A 13 -15.89 3.56 -11.36
N ASN A 14 -14.62 3.26 -11.11
CA ASN A 14 -13.54 3.49 -12.06
C ASN A 14 -13.74 2.65 -13.33
N ALA A 15 -14.09 1.37 -13.20
CA ALA A 15 -14.34 0.50 -14.34
C ALA A 15 -15.51 1.01 -15.21
N VAL A 16 -16.63 1.43 -14.58
CA VAL A 16 -17.81 1.97 -15.28
C VAL A 16 -17.49 3.27 -16.01
N LEU A 17 -16.66 4.14 -15.42
CA LEU A 17 -16.27 5.41 -16.02
C LEU A 17 -15.06 5.32 -16.96
N GLY A 18 -14.53 4.12 -17.21
CA GLY A 18 -13.36 3.93 -18.07
C GLY A 18 -12.07 4.52 -17.51
N GLN A 19 -11.97 4.66 -16.19
CA GLN A 19 -10.74 5.02 -15.49
C GLN A 19 -9.83 3.81 -15.29
N GLY A 20 -8.57 4.05 -14.90
CA GLY A 20 -7.57 3.02 -14.72
C GLY A 20 -7.96 1.99 -13.65
N VAL A 21 -8.03 0.72 -14.04
CA VAL A 21 -8.09 -0.46 -13.17
C VAL A 21 -7.11 -1.48 -13.75
N ALA A 22 -5.88 -1.47 -13.24
CA ALA A 22 -4.87 -2.42 -13.69
C ALA A 22 -5.18 -3.82 -13.15
N ALA A 23 -5.11 -4.82 -14.02
CA ALA A 23 -5.40 -6.21 -13.67
C ALA A 23 -4.29 -6.85 -12.81
N MET A 24 -3.09 -6.28 -12.84
CA MET A 24 -1.90 -6.76 -12.15
C MET A 24 -1.10 -5.57 -11.62
N PRO A 25 -0.32 -5.76 -10.54
CA PRO A 25 0.58 -4.75 -10.00
C PRO A 25 1.50 -4.14 -11.06
N LEU A 26 1.44 -2.83 -11.22
CA LEU A 26 2.29 -2.07 -12.15
C LEU A 26 2.53 -0.64 -11.66
N MET A 27 3.55 0.01 -12.22
CA MET A 27 3.74 1.44 -12.06
C MET A 27 3.04 2.18 -13.22
N PRO A 28 2.06 3.08 -12.96
CA PRO A 28 1.40 3.84 -14.02
C PRO A 28 2.38 4.76 -14.75
N THR A 29 1.96 5.33 -15.90
CA THR A 29 2.74 6.34 -16.61
C THR A 29 2.94 7.61 -15.78
N LEU A 30 3.94 8.43 -16.12
CA LEU A 30 4.27 9.63 -15.35
C LEU A 30 3.09 10.59 -15.26
N ASP A 31 2.38 10.75 -16.38
CA ASP A 31 1.23 11.64 -16.49
C ASP A 31 0.04 11.13 -15.66
N GLN A 32 -0.18 9.81 -15.62
CA GLN A 32 -1.17 9.20 -14.73
C GLN A 32 -0.80 9.42 -13.25
N CYS A 33 0.46 9.18 -12.87
CA CYS A 33 0.95 9.43 -11.52
C CYS A 33 0.77 10.91 -11.13
N ARG A 34 1.10 11.85 -12.03
CA ARG A 34 0.93 13.29 -11.83
C ARG A 34 -0.54 13.68 -11.68
N LEU A 35 -1.41 13.18 -12.56
CA LEU A 35 -2.84 13.41 -12.47
C LEU A 35 -3.40 12.89 -11.15
N ARG A 36 -3.02 11.68 -10.74
CA ARG A 36 -3.48 11.07 -9.50
C ARG A 36 -3.05 11.86 -8.27
N LEU A 37 -1.79 12.30 -8.20
CA LEU A 37 -1.30 13.15 -7.13
C LEU A 37 -2.00 14.51 -7.10
N LYS A 38 -2.31 15.10 -8.26
CA LYS A 38 -3.08 16.34 -8.35
C LYS A 38 -4.47 16.18 -7.73
N LEU A 39 -5.20 15.12 -8.11
CA LEU A 39 -6.54 14.83 -7.58
C LEU A 39 -6.51 14.58 -6.07
N ILE A 40 -5.56 13.78 -5.58
CA ILE A 40 -5.40 13.54 -4.14
C ILE A 40 -5.14 14.85 -3.39
N ASN A 41 -4.27 15.72 -3.91
CA ASN A 41 -4.00 17.02 -3.29
C ASN A 41 -5.24 17.92 -3.28
N GLU A 42 -6.00 17.94 -4.38
CA GLU A 42 -7.24 18.72 -4.49
C GLU A 42 -8.27 18.26 -3.44
N GLU A 43 -8.64 16.98 -3.44
CA GLU A 43 -9.71 16.49 -2.58
C GLU A 43 -9.28 16.28 -1.12
N ALA A 44 -8.20 15.53 -0.89
CA ALA A 44 -7.83 15.10 0.46
C ALA A 44 -7.15 16.20 1.28
N GLN A 45 -6.52 17.19 0.63
CA GLN A 45 -5.78 18.25 1.32
C GLN A 45 -6.45 19.61 1.17
N VAL A 46 -6.67 20.10 -0.06
CA VAL A 46 -7.18 21.46 -0.28
C VAL A 46 -8.63 21.58 0.16
N GLU A 47 -9.53 20.71 -0.31
CA GLU A 47 -10.95 20.77 0.06
C GLU A 47 -11.17 20.46 1.54
N LEU A 48 -10.47 19.46 2.09
CA LEU A 48 -10.56 19.17 3.52
C LEU A 48 -10.11 20.35 4.40
N THR A 49 -9.04 21.06 4.00
CA THR A 49 -8.58 22.27 4.71
C THR A 49 -9.65 23.36 4.68
N LYS A 50 -10.22 23.66 3.50
CA LYS A 50 -11.31 24.64 3.36
C LYS A 50 -12.53 24.27 4.19
N ALA A 51 -12.86 22.98 4.26
CA ALA A 51 -13.99 22.49 5.05
C ALA A 51 -13.77 22.68 6.56
N PHE A 52 -12.54 22.48 7.05
CA PHE A 52 -12.19 22.78 8.44
C PHE A 52 -12.19 24.29 8.74
N ASP A 53 -11.58 25.10 7.87
CA ASP A 53 -11.52 26.56 8.03
C ASP A 53 -12.93 27.18 8.05
N SER A 54 -13.83 26.66 7.23
CA SER A 54 -15.24 27.06 7.20
C SER A 54 -16.09 26.43 8.30
N ARG A 55 -15.53 25.51 9.11
CA ARG A 55 -16.22 24.74 10.16
C ARG A 55 -17.47 24.03 9.66
N ASN A 56 -17.47 23.57 8.41
CA ASN A 56 -18.62 22.95 7.78
C ASN A 56 -18.49 21.41 7.77
N LEU A 57 -19.17 20.74 8.70
CA LEU A 57 -19.07 19.28 8.85
C LEU A 57 -19.59 18.50 7.63
N ILE A 58 -20.53 19.06 6.86
CA ILE A 58 -21.03 18.42 5.63
C ILE A 58 -19.92 18.42 4.58
N GLN A 59 -19.23 19.55 4.39
CA GLN A 59 -18.09 19.62 3.47
C GLN A 59 -16.90 18.80 3.96
N VAL A 60 -16.71 18.65 5.28
CA VAL A 60 -15.68 17.75 5.82
C VAL A 60 -16.00 16.31 5.43
N ALA A 61 -17.26 15.89 5.55
CA ALA A 61 -17.67 14.54 5.16
C ALA A 61 -17.49 14.29 3.65
N ASP A 62 -17.81 15.29 2.83
CA ASP A 62 -17.62 15.28 1.37
C ASP A 62 -16.14 15.10 0.99
N ALA A 63 -15.27 16.00 1.47
CA ALA A 63 -13.84 15.94 1.19
C ALA A 63 -13.16 14.67 1.73
N ILE A 64 -13.62 14.11 2.86
CA ILE A 64 -13.13 12.81 3.35
C ILE A 64 -13.54 11.69 2.37
N GLY A 65 -14.79 11.70 1.89
CA GLY A 65 -15.27 10.74 0.91
C GLY A 65 -14.46 10.79 -0.38
N ASP A 66 -14.27 11.97 -0.94
CA ASP A 66 -13.52 12.16 -2.19
C ASP A 66 -12.02 11.87 -2.02
N GLY A 67 -11.45 12.17 -0.85
CA GLY A 67 -10.11 11.74 -0.47
C GLY A 67 -9.95 10.21 -0.46
N LEU A 68 -10.93 9.47 0.04
CA LEU A 68 -10.93 8.01 0.00
C LEU A 68 -11.02 7.48 -1.43
N VAL A 69 -11.93 8.02 -2.24
CA VAL A 69 -12.11 7.63 -3.65
C VAL A 69 -10.83 7.88 -4.45
N THR A 70 -10.18 9.02 -4.26
CA THR A 70 -8.94 9.35 -4.99
C THR A 70 -7.76 8.46 -4.59
N LEU A 71 -7.63 8.10 -3.30
CA LEU A 71 -6.61 7.16 -2.82
C LEU A 71 -6.86 5.72 -3.30
N TYR A 72 -8.10 5.24 -3.23
CA TYR A 72 -8.46 3.94 -3.80
C TYR A 72 -8.29 3.93 -5.33
N GLY A 73 -8.55 5.04 -6.00
CA GLY A 73 -8.24 5.21 -7.41
C GLY A 73 -6.75 5.06 -7.73
N ALA A 74 -5.85 5.52 -6.85
CA ALA A 74 -4.42 5.30 -7.02
C ALA A 74 -4.05 3.81 -6.89
N ALA A 75 -4.68 3.09 -5.95
CA ALA A 75 -4.50 1.65 -5.82
C ALA A 75 -4.99 0.90 -7.06
N ASN A 76 -6.13 1.29 -7.62
CA ASN A 76 -6.66 0.76 -8.89
C ASN A 76 -5.71 1.00 -10.08
N ASP A 77 -5.15 2.21 -10.22
CA ASP A 77 -4.20 2.52 -11.29
C ASP A 77 -2.94 1.64 -11.20
N CYS A 78 -2.50 1.33 -9.98
CA CYS A 78 -1.34 0.49 -9.73
C CYS A 78 -1.66 -1.02 -9.70
N GLY A 79 -2.93 -1.42 -9.79
CA GLY A 79 -3.34 -2.83 -9.71
C GLY A 79 -3.11 -3.46 -8.35
N LEU A 80 -3.23 -2.67 -7.28
CA LEU A 80 -3.00 -3.08 -5.90
C LEU A 80 -4.32 -3.23 -5.15
N ASP A 81 -4.48 -4.34 -4.43
CA ASP A 81 -5.62 -4.55 -3.55
C ASP A 81 -5.49 -3.70 -2.28
N ALA A 82 -6.27 -2.61 -2.22
CA ALA A 82 -6.22 -1.68 -1.10
C ALA A 82 -6.79 -2.28 0.20
N ASP A 83 -7.70 -3.26 0.13
CA ASP A 83 -8.21 -3.94 1.32
C ASP A 83 -7.10 -4.82 1.92
N ALA A 84 -6.35 -5.54 1.09
CA ALA A 84 -5.19 -6.33 1.52
C ALA A 84 -4.07 -5.45 2.09
N ILE A 85 -3.79 -4.29 1.47
CA ILE A 85 -2.85 -3.29 2.02
C ILE A 85 -3.32 -2.86 3.42
N MET A 86 -4.59 -2.45 3.54
CA MET A 86 -5.13 -1.97 4.81
C MET A 86 -5.11 -3.03 5.90
N GLU A 87 -5.33 -4.29 5.57
CA GLU A 87 -5.21 -5.41 6.52
C GLU A 87 -3.78 -5.52 7.08
N ARG A 88 -2.76 -5.53 6.22
CA ARG A 88 -1.34 -5.61 6.62
C ARG A 88 -0.92 -4.39 7.45
N ILE A 89 -1.33 -3.20 7.03
CA ILE A 89 -1.08 -1.96 7.76
C ILE A 89 -1.78 -1.98 9.12
N HIS A 90 -3.02 -2.47 9.19
CA HIS A 90 -3.76 -2.57 10.45
C HIS A 90 -3.08 -3.53 11.43
N GLN A 91 -2.68 -4.72 10.98
CA GLN A 91 -1.98 -5.71 11.81
C GLN A 91 -0.68 -5.13 12.42
N SER A 92 0.16 -4.48 11.60
CA SER A 92 1.36 -3.79 12.08
C SER A 92 1.04 -2.58 12.99
N ASN A 93 -0.05 -1.85 12.73
CA ASN A 93 -0.47 -0.77 13.61
C ASN A 93 -0.87 -1.27 14.98
N MET A 94 -1.61 -2.37 15.05
CA MET A 94 -2.03 -2.98 16.30
C MET A 94 -0.87 -3.63 17.06
N SER A 95 0.18 -4.08 16.38
CA SER A 95 1.40 -4.60 17.03
C SER A 95 2.23 -3.51 17.74
N LYS A 96 1.86 -2.23 17.64
CA LYS A 96 2.50 -1.15 18.42
C LYS A 96 2.16 -1.25 19.91
N LEU A 97 1.07 -1.91 20.28
CA LEU A 97 0.66 -2.08 21.66
C LEU A 97 1.67 -2.93 22.44
N CYS A 98 1.89 -2.57 23.70
CA CYS A 98 2.64 -3.38 24.65
C CYS A 98 1.71 -4.44 25.26
N ASP A 99 2.23 -5.67 25.42
CA ASP A 99 1.43 -6.81 25.87
C ASP A 99 1.13 -6.80 27.36
N ASN A 100 1.90 -6.02 28.13
CA ASN A 100 1.75 -5.80 29.55
C ASN A 100 2.37 -4.43 29.94
N GLU A 101 2.19 -4.04 31.21
CA GLU A 101 2.68 -2.75 31.71
C GLU A 101 4.21 -2.68 31.75
N GLN A 102 4.87 -3.81 32.03
CA GLN A 102 6.32 -3.88 32.11
C GLN A 102 6.97 -3.57 30.76
N ASP A 103 6.39 -4.06 29.66
CA ASP A 103 6.82 -3.74 28.29
C ASP A 103 6.65 -2.25 27.99
N ALA A 104 5.60 -1.62 28.52
CA ALA A 104 5.35 -0.19 28.33
C ALA A 104 6.35 0.67 29.12
N ILE A 105 6.63 0.30 30.37
CA ILE A 105 7.66 0.92 31.20
C ILE A 105 9.02 0.81 30.51
N PHE A 106 9.37 -0.40 30.04
CA PHE A 106 10.62 -0.64 29.31
C PHE A 106 10.72 0.24 28.06
N ALA A 107 9.67 0.27 27.23
CA ALA A 107 9.65 1.08 26.02
C ALA A 107 9.78 2.58 26.32
N VAL A 108 9.11 3.10 27.36
CA VAL A 108 9.26 4.50 27.78
C VAL A 108 10.71 4.83 28.15
N GLU A 109 11.35 3.96 28.93
CA GLU A 109 12.76 4.12 29.32
C GLU A 109 13.66 4.18 28.08
N GLN A 110 13.49 3.24 27.14
CA GLN A 110 14.25 3.21 25.88
C GLN A 110 14.09 4.51 25.08
N TYR A 111 12.86 4.98 24.90
CA TYR A 111 12.60 6.21 24.16
C TYR A 111 13.18 7.45 24.84
N ARG A 112 13.10 7.57 26.17
CA ARG A 112 13.68 8.70 26.92
C ARG A 112 15.21 8.75 26.82
N GLN A 113 15.85 7.60 26.69
CA GLN A 113 17.30 7.50 26.51
C GLN A 113 17.75 7.70 25.06
N GLY A 114 16.81 7.85 24.12
CA GLY A 114 17.13 7.88 22.69
C GLY A 114 17.52 6.53 22.11
N ASN A 115 17.14 5.43 22.77
CA ASN A 115 17.30 4.06 22.30
C ASN A 115 15.95 3.51 21.78
N GLY A 116 15.14 4.38 21.19
CA GLY A 116 13.82 4.02 20.69
C GLY A 116 13.88 2.99 19.55
N PHE A 117 12.82 2.20 19.44
CA PHE A 117 12.74 1.14 18.44
C PHE A 117 12.70 1.68 17.00
N HIS A 118 13.16 0.87 16.04
CA HIS A 118 13.05 1.13 14.61
C HIS A 118 13.71 2.45 14.17
N GLY A 119 14.97 2.66 14.60
CA GLY A 119 15.79 3.80 14.16
C GLY A 119 15.50 5.12 14.89
N LYS A 120 14.76 5.09 16.00
CA LYS A 120 14.51 6.28 16.83
C LYS A 120 15.65 6.51 17.82
N THR A 121 16.69 7.19 17.36
CA THR A 121 17.95 7.39 18.09
C THR A 121 18.05 8.70 18.89
N THR A 122 16.94 9.45 19.01
CA THR A 122 16.90 10.70 19.78
C THR A 122 15.95 10.55 20.96
N PRO A 123 16.27 11.13 22.13
CA PRO A 123 15.36 11.17 23.28
C PRO A 123 13.97 11.70 22.91
N ILE A 124 12.93 11.03 23.41
CA ILE A 124 11.52 11.44 23.26
C ILE A 124 10.91 11.53 24.66
N ASN A 125 10.02 12.50 24.87
CA ASN A 125 9.21 12.64 26.09
C ASN A 125 8.13 11.55 26.15
N ALA A 126 8.57 10.29 26.19
CA ALA A 126 7.68 9.14 26.15
C ALA A 126 6.95 8.95 27.48
N VAL A 127 5.68 8.62 27.38
CA VAL A 127 4.79 8.22 28.48
C VAL A 127 3.92 7.05 28.01
N TYR A 128 3.22 6.38 28.92
CA TYR A 128 2.30 5.31 28.56
C TYR A 128 0.93 5.49 29.23
N ARG A 129 -0.08 4.80 28.67
CA ARG A 129 -1.41 4.65 29.24
C ARG A 129 -1.98 3.28 28.89
N GLN A 130 -2.93 2.80 29.67
CA GLN A 130 -3.70 1.61 29.28
C GLN A 130 -4.51 1.92 28.01
N SER A 131 -4.55 0.96 27.09
CA SER A 131 -5.33 1.06 25.85
C SER A 131 -6.82 0.76 26.13
N ALA A 132 -7.68 0.95 25.12
CA ALA A 132 -9.07 0.52 25.20
C ALA A 132 -9.22 -1.03 25.24
N ILE A 133 -8.16 -1.77 24.86
CA ILE A 133 -8.08 -3.22 25.03
C ILE A 133 -7.48 -3.49 26.41
N GLU A 134 -8.23 -4.21 27.24
CA GLU A 134 -7.79 -4.59 28.58
C GLU A 134 -6.45 -5.36 28.55
N GLY A 135 -5.55 -5.03 29.47
CA GLY A 135 -4.22 -5.63 29.54
C GLY A 135 -3.20 -5.12 28.51
N LYS A 136 -3.60 -4.33 27.52
CA LYS A 136 -2.68 -3.72 26.53
C LYS A 136 -2.38 -2.27 26.85
N PHE A 137 -1.17 -1.82 26.52
CA PHE A 137 -0.70 -0.47 26.83
C PHE A 137 -0.22 0.25 25.57
N VAL A 138 -0.45 1.57 25.53
CA VAL A 138 0.00 2.47 24.47
C VAL A 138 1.13 3.33 25.01
N VAL A 139 2.29 3.29 24.36
CA VAL A 139 3.38 4.23 24.57
C VAL A 139 3.25 5.35 23.56
N PHE A 140 3.40 6.60 23.97
CA PHE A 140 3.23 7.76 23.10
C PHE A 140 4.14 8.91 23.54
N ASP A 141 4.43 9.80 22.60
CA ASP A 141 5.13 11.06 22.85
C ASP A 141 4.16 12.04 23.53
N ALA A 142 4.51 12.50 24.73
CA ALA A 142 3.68 13.44 25.51
C ALA A 142 3.56 14.82 24.86
N ASP A 143 4.53 15.22 24.03
CA ASP A 143 4.56 16.56 23.44
C ASP A 143 3.66 16.64 22.20
N SER A 144 3.69 15.59 21.36
CA SER A 144 2.91 15.53 20.11
C SER A 144 1.64 14.68 20.18
N GLY A 145 1.50 13.85 21.22
CA GLY A 145 0.44 12.83 21.32
C GLY A 145 0.64 11.62 20.40
N LYS A 146 1.74 11.56 19.62
CA LYS A 146 1.97 10.50 18.65
C LYS A 146 2.25 9.16 19.31
N THR A 147 1.50 8.13 18.91
CA THR A 147 1.76 6.75 19.31
C THR A 147 3.15 6.29 18.86
N LEU A 148 3.88 5.65 19.78
CA LEU A 148 5.20 5.08 19.59
C LEU A 148 5.11 3.55 19.44
N LYS A 149 6.19 2.92 18.98
CA LYS A 149 6.23 1.47 18.72
C LYS A 149 6.63 0.74 20.00
N GLY A 150 5.84 -0.22 20.45
CA GLY A 150 6.23 -1.14 21.52
C GLY A 150 7.35 -2.11 21.11
N PRO A 151 7.89 -2.89 22.06
CA PRO A 151 9.01 -3.80 21.81
C PRO A 151 8.65 -4.97 20.88
N GLY A 152 7.38 -5.38 20.83
CA GLY A 152 6.87 -6.43 19.94
C GLY A 152 6.44 -5.95 18.56
N PHE A 153 6.69 -4.69 18.20
CA PHE A 153 6.26 -4.15 16.91
C PHE A 153 6.96 -4.85 15.73
N PHE A 154 6.21 -5.07 14.65
CA PHE A 154 6.72 -5.49 13.35
C PHE A 154 6.25 -4.54 12.24
N GLU A 155 7.09 -4.34 11.22
CA GLU A 155 6.72 -3.58 10.03
C GLU A 155 5.71 -4.37 9.18
N PRO A 156 4.79 -3.69 8.47
CA PRO A 156 3.85 -4.37 7.60
C PRO A 156 4.62 -5.03 6.44
N VAL A 157 4.37 -6.33 6.23
CA VAL A 157 4.88 -7.04 5.05
C VAL A 157 3.91 -6.73 3.91
N LEU A 158 4.34 -5.93 2.94
CA LEU A 158 3.54 -5.58 1.75
C LEU A 158 4.01 -6.32 0.50
N GLU A 159 5.14 -7.02 0.57
CA GLU A 159 5.70 -7.74 -0.57
C GLU A 159 4.78 -8.87 -1.04
N ASP A 160 4.05 -9.53 -0.14
CA ASP A 160 3.06 -10.55 -0.45
C ASP A 160 1.78 -9.97 -1.04
N VAL A 161 1.42 -8.72 -0.70
CA VAL A 161 0.29 -8.01 -1.30
C VAL A 161 0.62 -7.57 -2.74
N VAL A 162 1.84 -7.09 -2.97
CA VAL A 162 2.29 -6.64 -4.30
C VAL A 162 2.71 -7.83 -5.18
N TYR A 163 3.29 -8.88 -4.61
CA TYR A 163 3.79 -10.05 -5.32
C TYR A 163 3.33 -11.34 -4.62
N PRO A 164 2.05 -11.71 -4.71
CA PRO A 164 1.51 -12.88 -3.99
C PRO A 164 2.16 -14.20 -4.43
N ASN A 165 2.69 -14.27 -5.64
CA ASN A 165 3.40 -15.42 -6.19
C ASN A 165 4.93 -15.30 -6.06
N GLY A 166 5.41 -14.38 -5.23
CA GLY A 166 6.83 -14.05 -5.07
C GLY A 166 7.30 -13.00 -6.06
N ARG A 167 8.21 -12.12 -5.59
CA ARG A 167 8.81 -11.08 -6.40
C ARG A 167 9.75 -11.70 -7.43
N GLN A 168 9.46 -11.49 -8.71
CA GLN A 168 10.34 -11.92 -9.79
C GLN A 168 11.60 -11.04 -9.85
N ALA A 169 12.70 -11.64 -10.31
CA ALA A 169 13.92 -10.89 -10.60
C ALA A 169 13.65 -9.88 -11.72
N ASP A 170 14.12 -8.63 -11.56
CA ASP A 170 14.01 -7.62 -12.60
C ASP A 170 14.90 -7.99 -13.79
N PRO A 171 14.33 -8.33 -14.96
CA PRO A 171 15.11 -8.74 -16.12
C PRO A 171 15.97 -7.59 -16.67
N PHE A 172 15.71 -6.35 -16.25
CA PHE A 172 16.40 -5.15 -16.73
C PHE A 172 17.27 -4.47 -15.67
N ASP A 173 17.50 -5.08 -14.50
CA ASP A 173 18.32 -4.52 -13.42
C ASP A 173 19.68 -3.99 -13.92
N GLY A 174 20.33 -4.72 -14.83
CA GLY A 174 21.58 -4.30 -15.46
C GLY A 174 21.44 -3.01 -16.28
N LEU A 175 20.39 -2.87 -17.08
CA LEU A 175 20.14 -1.67 -17.89
C LEU A 175 19.84 -0.45 -17.01
N ARG A 176 19.09 -0.63 -15.92
CA ARG A 176 18.80 0.45 -14.97
C ARG A 176 20.08 0.97 -14.33
N LYS A 177 20.96 0.07 -13.88
CA LYS A 177 22.28 0.43 -13.33
C LYS A 177 23.14 1.17 -14.34
N VAL A 178 23.15 0.75 -15.61
CA VAL A 178 23.87 1.45 -16.67
C VAL A 178 23.31 2.86 -16.89
N ALA A 179 21.99 3.01 -16.95
CA ALA A 179 21.34 4.32 -17.09
C ALA A 179 21.77 5.30 -15.97
N GLU A 180 21.82 4.82 -14.73
CA GLU A 180 22.32 5.61 -13.61
C GLU A 180 23.82 5.93 -13.74
N GLN A 181 24.65 4.99 -14.16
CA GLN A 181 26.09 5.20 -14.34
C GLN A 181 26.40 6.25 -15.41
N ILE A 182 25.63 6.30 -16.50
CA ILE A 182 25.80 7.31 -17.56
C ILE A 182 25.16 8.66 -17.21
N GLY A 183 24.64 8.81 -15.99
CA GLY A 183 24.14 10.09 -15.47
C GLY A 183 22.66 10.37 -15.72
N ALA A 184 21.85 9.40 -16.16
CA ALA A 184 20.41 9.60 -16.26
C ALA A 184 19.81 9.82 -14.87
N ARG A 185 19.03 10.89 -14.67
CA ARG A 185 18.44 11.28 -13.38
C ARG A 185 17.03 11.83 -13.59
N GLY A 186 16.31 12.00 -12.48
CA GLY A 186 15.00 12.67 -12.47
C GLY A 186 14.02 12.06 -13.45
N GLU A 187 13.30 12.92 -14.18
CA GLU A 187 12.26 12.51 -15.13
C GLU A 187 12.80 11.63 -16.27
N THR A 188 14.01 11.88 -16.77
CA THR A 188 14.61 11.05 -17.82
C THR A 188 14.82 9.62 -17.36
N LEU A 189 15.38 9.42 -16.15
CA LEU A 189 15.55 8.08 -15.59
C LEU A 189 14.20 7.41 -15.30
N TRP A 190 13.24 8.19 -14.81
CA TRP A 190 11.89 7.69 -14.53
C TRP A 190 11.21 7.18 -15.80
N GLN A 191 11.23 7.96 -16.89
CA GLN A 191 10.65 7.57 -18.18
C GLN A 191 11.34 6.34 -18.77
N PHE A 192 12.67 6.27 -18.68
CA PHE A 192 13.42 5.09 -19.09
C PHE A 192 12.97 3.84 -18.33
N ASN A 193 12.86 3.95 -17.00
CA ASN A 193 12.38 2.85 -16.16
C ASN A 193 10.95 2.43 -16.49
N SER A 194 10.06 3.40 -16.76
CA SER A 194 8.67 3.12 -17.14
C SER A 194 8.57 2.31 -18.43
N VAL A 195 9.43 2.58 -19.43
CA VAL A 195 9.50 1.77 -20.64
C VAL A 195 9.94 0.34 -20.34
N LEU A 196 10.97 0.17 -19.49
CA LEU A 196 11.44 -1.16 -19.08
C LEU A 196 10.36 -1.96 -18.32
N ASP A 197 9.60 -1.29 -17.45
CA ASP A 197 8.49 -1.91 -16.71
C ASP A 197 7.40 -2.41 -17.65
N GLN A 198 7.04 -1.61 -18.66
CA GLN A 198 6.05 -2.01 -19.67
C GLN A 198 6.55 -3.17 -20.53
N ILE A 199 7.82 -3.17 -20.93
CA ILE A 199 8.42 -4.29 -21.67
C ILE A 199 8.37 -5.57 -20.81
N ALA A 200 8.72 -5.48 -19.52
CA ALA A 200 8.69 -6.64 -18.61
C ALA A 200 7.28 -7.22 -18.50
N LEU A 201 6.28 -6.35 -18.33
CA LEU A 201 4.87 -6.76 -18.23
C LEU A 201 4.38 -7.47 -19.50
N VAL A 202 4.63 -6.89 -20.68
CA VAL A 202 4.22 -7.47 -21.97
C VAL A 202 4.92 -8.81 -22.21
N THR A 203 6.21 -8.90 -21.87
CA THR A 203 6.99 -10.13 -22.03
C THR A 203 6.45 -11.24 -21.13
N ALA A 204 6.17 -10.92 -19.86
CA ALA A 204 5.60 -11.88 -18.91
C ALA A 204 4.21 -12.37 -19.36
N ALA A 205 3.36 -11.47 -19.86
CA ALA A 205 2.04 -11.83 -20.38
C ALA A 205 2.14 -12.77 -21.60
N GLN A 206 3.07 -12.51 -22.53
CA GLN A 206 3.30 -13.37 -23.68
C GLN A 206 3.81 -14.76 -23.28
N GLN A 207 4.71 -14.84 -22.29
CA GLN A 207 5.21 -16.11 -21.75
C GLN A 207 4.08 -16.93 -21.11
N ALA A 208 3.28 -16.31 -20.25
CA ALA A 208 2.14 -16.97 -19.61
C ALA A 208 1.11 -17.49 -20.65
N GLN A 209 0.86 -16.73 -21.71
CA GLN A 209 -0.03 -17.16 -22.80
C GLN A 209 0.55 -18.36 -23.57
N ALA A 210 1.85 -18.37 -23.84
CA ALA A 210 2.53 -19.48 -24.52
C ALA A 210 2.51 -20.76 -23.66
N GLU A 211 2.72 -20.65 -22.35
CA GLU A 211 2.65 -21.79 -21.42
C GLU A 211 1.24 -22.37 -21.33
N GLN A 212 0.20 -21.53 -21.31
CA GLN A 212 -1.19 -21.98 -21.34
C GLN A 212 -1.54 -22.72 -22.64
N GLN A 213 -0.97 -22.30 -23.77
CA GLN A 213 -1.16 -22.97 -25.06
C GLN A 213 -0.34 -24.27 -25.21
N ALA A 214 0.72 -24.45 -24.41
CA ALA A 214 1.60 -25.61 -24.45
C ALA A 214 1.16 -26.77 -23.52
N LEU A 215 0.16 -26.55 -22.65
CA LEU A 215 -0.44 -27.60 -21.83
C LEU A 215 -1.25 -28.57 -22.72
N PRO A 216 -0.92 -29.88 -22.76
CA PRO A 216 -1.69 -30.83 -23.56
C PRO A 216 -3.12 -30.98 -23.00
N GLU A 217 -4.12 -31.07 -23.89
CA GLU A 217 -5.50 -31.46 -23.55
C GLU A 217 -5.51 -32.86 -22.92
N LEU A 218 -5.32 -32.96 -21.60
CA LEU A 218 -5.59 -34.18 -20.85
C LEU A 218 -7.03 -34.13 -20.33
N ALA A 219 -7.99 -34.47 -21.19
CA ALA A 219 -9.19 -35.28 -20.87
C ALA A 219 -10.22 -35.24 -22.01
N GLN A 220 -10.14 -36.19 -22.94
CA GLN A 220 -11.34 -36.90 -23.38
C GLN A 220 -11.14 -38.37 -23.00
N VAL A 221 -11.43 -38.68 -21.74
CA VAL A 221 -11.60 -40.07 -21.34
C VAL A 221 -12.98 -40.47 -21.85
N ASP A 222 -12.95 -41.34 -22.84
CA ASP A 222 -14.06 -41.93 -23.56
C ASP A 222 -15.02 -42.65 -22.59
N GLU A 223 -16.17 -42.05 -22.29
CA GLU A 223 -17.31 -42.73 -21.65
C GLU A 223 -18.03 -43.63 -22.67
N THR A 224 -17.36 -44.66 -23.21
CA THR A 224 -18.05 -45.76 -23.90
C THR A 224 -17.37 -47.12 -23.65
N ALA A 225 -17.54 -47.68 -22.44
CA ALA A 225 -17.33 -49.11 -22.23
C ALA A 225 -18.08 -49.59 -20.97
N ALA A 226 -19.41 -49.67 -21.08
CA ALA A 226 -20.22 -50.48 -20.18
C ALA A 226 -21.43 -51.03 -20.97
N GLU A 227 -21.17 -52.07 -21.77
CA GLU A 227 -22.13 -53.13 -22.12
C GLU A 227 -21.55 -54.48 -21.72
#